data_AF-A0A2G2Z4X0-F1
#
_entry.id   AF-A0A2G2Z4X0-F1
#
_cell.length_a   1.000
_cell.length_b   1.000
_cell.length_c   1.000
_cell.angle_alpha   90.00
_cell.angle_beta   90.00
_cell.angle_gamma   90.00
#
_symmetry.space_group_name_H-M   'P 1'
#
loop_
_entity.id
_entity.type
_entity.pdbx_description
1 polymer ?
#
loop_
_entity_poly.entity_id
_entity_poly.type
_entity_poly.pdbx_seq_one_letter_code
_entity_poly.pdbx_strand_id
1 'polypeptide(L)'
;MSFQRFYQTWYDQLKDGVRQLSQVPRQPTNDQQHELYQQLVQKVMSHYHEFYRVKSSAAKNVLTIFAAPWATSLERSLHWITGWRPTTAYHLIYTESSILFESHIIDILQGLRYGDLGDLSPDQLARVSELQCEAVQEENAITDELSDWQARGPHPSPFS
;
A
#
# COMPACT_ATOMS: atom_id res chain seq x y z
N MET A 1 17.85 -2.58 11.80
CA MET A 1 17.36 -1.19 11.67
C MET A 1 15.83 -1.23 11.54
N SER A 2 15.11 -0.22 12.03
CA SER A 2 13.66 -0.14 11.78
C SER A 2 13.38 0.20 10.31
N PHE A 3 12.27 -0.29 9.76
CA PHE A 3 11.88 -0.01 8.39
C PHE A 3 11.74 1.50 8.11
N GLN A 4 11.30 2.27 9.10
CA GLN A 4 11.18 3.72 9.00
C GLN A 4 12.53 4.42 8.75
N ARG A 5 13.59 4.02 9.47
CA ARG A 5 14.93 4.60 9.24
C ARG A 5 15.47 4.22 7.87
N PHE A 6 15.26 2.96 7.46
CA PHE A 6 15.59 2.50 6.12
C PHE A 6 14.86 3.34 5.06
N TYR A 7 13.54 3.54 5.22
CA TYR A 7 12.72 4.30 4.28
C TYR A 7 13.20 5.74 4.13
N GLN A 8 13.54 6.42 5.22
CA GLN A 8 14.07 7.80 5.17
C GLN A 8 15.36 7.87 4.36
N THR A 9 16.35 7.02 4.68
CA THR A 9 17.61 6.96 3.94
C THR A 9 17.39 6.59 2.47
N TRP A 10 16.53 5.60 2.21
CA TRP A 10 16.18 5.18 0.86
C TRP A 10 15.52 6.30 0.06
N TYR A 11 14.63 7.07 0.68
CA TYR A 11 13.92 8.18 0.06
C TYR A 11 14.86 9.34 -0.31
N ASP A 12 15.81 9.67 0.56
CA ASP A 12 16.83 10.69 0.26
C ASP A 12 17.72 10.27 -0.92
N GLN A 13 18.10 8.99 -0.97
CA GLN A 13 18.85 8.42 -2.11
C GLN A 13 18.02 8.39 -3.40
N LEU A 14 16.72 8.13 -3.31
CA LEU A 14 15.82 8.18 -4.46
C LEU A 14 15.73 9.61 -5.00
N LYS A 15 15.58 10.62 -4.13
CA LYS A 15 15.56 12.04 -4.53
C LYS A 15 16.81 12.43 -5.32
N ASP A 16 17.98 12.00 -4.85
CA ASP A 16 19.25 12.25 -5.54
C ASP A 16 19.30 11.53 -6.90
N GLY A 17 18.88 10.27 -6.97
CA GLY A 17 18.79 9.51 -8.22
C GLY A 17 17.84 10.12 -9.26
N VAL A 18 16.65 10.56 -8.82
CA VAL A 18 15.68 11.26 -9.68
C VAL A 18 16.22 12.60 -10.16
N ARG A 19 16.91 13.35 -9.29
CA ARG A 19 17.57 14.60 -9.67
C ARG A 19 18.62 14.37 -10.75
N GLN A 20 19.47 13.35 -10.59
CA GLN A 20 20.47 12.98 -11.59
C GLN A 20 19.83 12.63 -12.93
N LEU A 21 18.77 11.79 -12.93
CA LEU A 21 18.03 11.46 -14.15
C LEU A 21 17.41 12.69 -14.83
N SER A 22 16.90 13.65 -14.06
CA SER A 22 16.29 14.87 -14.61
C SER A 22 17.29 15.81 -15.30
N GLN A 23 18.56 15.72 -14.95
CA GLN A 23 19.64 16.54 -15.52
C GLN A 23 20.21 15.94 -16.81
N VAL A 24 19.93 14.67 -17.11
CA VAL A 24 20.42 14.02 -18.33
C VAL A 24 19.51 14.39 -19.51
N PRO A 25 20.08 14.78 -20.66
CA PRO A 25 19.31 15.03 -21.88
C PRO A 25 18.48 13.79 -22.28
N ARG A 26 17.21 14.00 -22.65
CA ARG A 26 16.31 12.91 -23.12
C ARG A 26 16.81 12.22 -24.38
N GLN A 27 17.62 12.90 -25.17
CA GLN A 27 18.29 12.36 -26.34
C GLN A 27 19.81 12.42 -26.11
N PRO A 28 20.44 11.29 -25.75
CA PRO A 28 21.89 11.25 -25.62
C PRO A 28 22.51 11.58 -26.98
N THR A 29 23.43 12.55 -26.98
CA THR A 29 24.04 13.12 -28.19
C THR A 29 25.36 12.43 -28.54
N ASN A 30 25.89 11.62 -27.61
CA ASN A 30 27.11 10.82 -27.77
C ASN A 30 27.01 9.50 -26.97
N ASP A 31 27.82 8.50 -27.33
CA ASP A 31 27.85 7.17 -26.71
C ASP A 31 28.11 7.23 -25.20
N GLN A 32 29.00 8.13 -24.74
CA GLN A 32 29.27 8.35 -23.32
C GLN A 32 28.03 8.81 -22.53
N GLN A 33 27.17 9.63 -23.14
CA GLN A 33 25.93 10.08 -22.51
C GLN A 33 24.88 8.96 -22.50
N HIS A 34 24.88 8.11 -23.52
CA HIS A 34 24.02 6.93 -23.58
C HIS A 34 24.39 5.93 -22.48
N GLU A 35 25.68 5.64 -22.30
CA GLU A 35 26.19 4.77 -21.23
C GLU A 35 25.86 5.32 -19.84
N LEU A 36 26.08 6.63 -19.61
CA LEU A 36 25.72 7.28 -18.34
C LEU A 36 24.22 7.19 -18.05
N TYR A 37 23.38 7.41 -19.06
CA TYR A 37 21.93 7.29 -18.93
C TYR A 37 21.54 5.85 -18.54
N GLN A 38 22.08 4.84 -19.21
CA GLN A 38 21.82 3.43 -18.88
C GLN A 38 22.26 3.09 -17.45
N GLN A 39 23.44 3.55 -17.02
CA GLN A 39 23.94 3.36 -15.66
C GLN A 39 23.01 3.99 -14.61
N LEU A 40 22.52 5.20 -14.86
CA LEU A 40 21.59 5.89 -13.95
C LEU A 40 20.24 5.18 -13.87
N VAL A 41 19.69 4.73 -15.00
CA VAL A 41 18.46 3.92 -15.02
C VAL A 41 18.68 2.63 -14.22
N GLN A 42 19.78 1.91 -14.45
CA GLN A 42 20.09 0.68 -13.74
C GLN A 42 20.26 0.91 -12.22
N LYS A 43 20.89 2.02 -11.84
CA LYS A 43 21.03 2.43 -10.44
C LYS A 43 19.67 2.65 -9.78
N VAL A 44 18.77 3.39 -10.44
CA VAL A 44 17.41 3.65 -9.92
C VAL A 44 16.59 2.35 -9.85
N MET A 45 16.65 1.50 -10.88
CA MET A 45 15.97 0.20 -10.87
C MET A 45 16.45 -0.70 -9.74
N SER A 46 17.77 -0.76 -9.52
CA SER A 46 18.37 -1.52 -8.41
C SER A 46 17.95 -0.96 -7.05
N HIS A 47 17.85 0.36 -6.94
CA HIS A 47 17.38 1.05 -5.74
C HIS A 47 15.92 0.71 -5.41
N TYR A 48 15.04 0.65 -6.41
CA TYR A 48 13.66 0.18 -6.23
C TYR A 48 13.59 -1.31 -5.88
N HIS A 49 14.42 -2.14 -6.49
CA HIS A 49 14.47 -3.57 -6.15
C HIS A 49 14.82 -3.78 -4.68
N GLU A 50 15.81 -3.04 -4.17
CA GLU A 50 16.20 -3.10 -2.77
C GLU A 50 15.07 -2.66 -1.83
N PHE A 51 14.32 -1.62 -2.19
CA PHE A 51 13.14 -1.21 -1.43
C PHE A 51 12.12 -2.33 -1.29
N TYR A 52 11.76 -3.01 -2.39
CA TYR A 52 10.79 -4.09 -2.33
C TYR A 52 11.33 -5.32 -1.58
N ARG A 53 12.62 -5.62 -1.69
CA ARG A 53 13.28 -6.67 -0.91
C ARG A 53 13.21 -6.41 0.59
N VAL A 54 13.51 -5.19 1.02
CA VAL A 54 13.44 -4.82 2.44
C VAL A 54 11.99 -4.71 2.91
N LYS A 55 11.10 -4.15 2.08
CA LYS A 55 9.66 -4.05 2.38
C LYS A 55 9.02 -5.41 2.57
N SER A 56 9.32 -6.39 1.72
CA SER A 56 8.80 -7.75 1.88
C SER A 56 9.33 -8.42 3.15
N SER A 57 10.60 -8.22 3.50
CA SER A 57 11.17 -8.75 4.75
C SER A 57 10.55 -8.11 6.00
N ALA A 58 10.14 -6.84 5.92
CA ALA A 58 9.46 -6.12 6.99
C ALA A 58 7.96 -6.46 7.07
N ALA A 59 7.38 -7.00 6.00
CA ALA A 59 5.95 -7.35 5.90
C ALA A 59 5.53 -8.58 6.72
N LYS A 60 6.37 -9.07 7.64
CA LYS A 60 5.98 -10.11 8.62
C LYS A 60 4.73 -9.72 9.41
N ASN A 61 4.53 -8.42 9.64
CA ASN A 61 3.25 -7.87 10.07
C ASN A 61 2.67 -7.00 8.95
N VAL A 62 1.78 -7.60 8.16
CA VAL A 62 1.10 -6.97 7.03
C VAL A 62 0.38 -5.67 7.45
N LEU A 63 -0.18 -5.61 8.65
CA LEU A 63 -0.86 -4.42 9.17
C LEU A 63 0.09 -3.22 9.31
N THR A 64 1.35 -3.45 9.68
CA THR A 64 2.35 -2.38 9.77
C THR A 64 2.68 -1.82 8.39
N ILE A 65 2.58 -2.65 7.34
CA ILE A 65 2.78 -2.21 5.96
C ILE A 65 1.63 -1.34 5.47
N PHE A 66 0.39 -1.74 5.77
CA PHE A 66 -0.80 -0.96 5.41
C PHE A 66 -0.92 0.34 6.21
N ALA A 67 -0.57 0.31 7.50
CA ALA A 67 -0.55 1.52 8.33
C ALA A 67 0.54 2.51 7.88
N ALA A 68 1.57 2.04 7.18
CA ALA A 68 2.69 2.82 6.62
C ALA A 68 3.12 3.99 7.54
N PRO A 69 3.55 3.72 8.80
CA PRO A 69 3.91 4.76 9.77
C PRO A 69 5.10 5.63 9.32
N TRP A 70 5.89 5.14 8.35
CA TRP A 70 6.99 5.87 7.73
C TRP A 70 6.54 6.86 6.63
N ALA A 71 5.31 6.74 6.13
CA ALA A 71 4.78 7.58 5.08
C ALA A 71 4.16 8.87 5.67
N THR A 72 4.01 9.89 4.84
CA THR A 72 3.24 11.09 5.18
C THR A 72 1.74 10.81 5.19
N SER A 73 0.94 11.69 5.80
CA SER A 73 -0.52 11.56 5.75
C SER A 73 -1.06 11.61 4.32
N LEU A 74 -0.44 12.40 3.44
CA LEU A 74 -0.77 12.46 2.02
C LEU A 74 -0.44 11.14 1.30
N GLU A 75 0.73 10.57 1.52
CA GLU A 75 1.10 9.28 0.91
C GLU A 75 0.21 8.14 1.40
N ARG A 76 -0.19 8.16 2.68
CA ARG A 76 -1.18 7.22 3.22
C ARG A 76 -2.55 7.41 2.57
N SER A 77 -3.02 8.64 2.43
CA SER A 77 -4.30 8.90 1.76
C SER A 77 -4.25 8.54 0.28
N LEU A 78 -3.09 8.63 -0.38
CA LEU A 78 -2.95 8.18 -1.77
C LEU A 78 -3.13 6.68 -1.93
N HIS A 79 -2.73 5.84 -0.97
CA HIS A 79 -3.04 4.40 -1.03
C HIS A 79 -4.56 4.15 -1.12
N TRP A 80 -5.34 5.01 -0.46
CA TRP A 80 -6.79 4.98 -0.50
C TRP A 80 -7.35 5.60 -1.80
N ILE A 81 -6.81 6.73 -2.26
CA ILE A 81 -7.22 7.42 -3.50
C ILE A 81 -6.89 6.62 -4.77
N THR A 82 -5.84 5.78 -4.74
CA THR A 82 -5.48 4.90 -5.88
C THR A 82 -6.47 3.75 -6.12
N GLY A 83 -7.64 3.78 -5.49
CA GLY A 83 -8.76 2.88 -5.76
C GLY A 83 -8.85 1.67 -4.85
N TRP A 84 -7.98 1.55 -3.84
CA TRP A 84 -8.06 0.46 -2.87
C TRP A 84 -8.81 0.93 -1.61
N ARG A 85 -10.11 0.64 -1.56
CA ARG A 85 -10.93 0.83 -0.36
C ARG A 85 -10.60 -0.24 0.69
N PRO A 86 -10.28 0.09 1.96
CA PRO A 86 -10.14 -0.87 3.06
C PRO A 86 -11.20 -1.98 3.11
N THR A 87 -12.45 -1.70 2.74
CA THR A 87 -13.54 -2.68 2.61
C THR A 87 -13.17 -3.87 1.70
N THR A 88 -12.32 -3.64 0.68
CA THR A 88 -11.78 -4.68 -0.21
C THR A 88 -11.02 -5.78 0.57
N ALA A 89 -10.30 -5.42 1.63
CA ALA A 89 -9.58 -6.40 2.44
C ALA A 89 -10.55 -7.40 3.12
N TYR A 90 -11.70 -6.91 3.61
CA TYR A 90 -12.72 -7.75 4.21
C TYR A 90 -13.34 -8.71 3.18
N HIS A 91 -13.62 -8.23 1.97
CA HIS A 91 -14.09 -9.10 0.89
C HIS A 91 -13.10 -10.23 0.57
N LEU A 92 -11.80 -9.93 0.55
CA LEU A 92 -10.77 -10.96 0.38
C LEU A 92 -10.76 -11.96 1.54
N ILE A 93 -10.87 -11.50 2.78
CA ILE A 93 -10.95 -12.39 3.96
C ILE A 93 -12.14 -13.34 3.84
N TYR A 94 -13.33 -12.85 3.49
CA TYR A 94 -14.50 -13.72 3.33
C TYR A 94 -14.35 -14.70 2.16
N THR A 95 -13.81 -14.24 1.04
CA THR A 95 -13.61 -15.09 -0.14
C THR A 95 -12.62 -16.21 0.15
N GLU A 96 -11.44 -15.87 0.68
CA GLU A 96 -10.40 -16.84 1.02
C GLU A 96 -10.82 -17.77 2.16
N SER A 97 -11.47 -17.25 3.21
CA SER A 97 -11.97 -18.10 4.29
C SER A 97 -13.03 -19.09 3.80
N SER A 98 -13.94 -18.70 2.91
CA SER A 98 -14.92 -19.61 2.31
C SER A 98 -14.23 -20.70 1.48
N ILE A 99 -13.29 -20.32 0.61
CA ILE A 99 -12.56 -21.27 -0.25
C ILE A 99 -11.77 -22.27 0.60
N LEU A 100 -11.02 -21.80 1.60
CA LEU A 100 -10.22 -22.66 2.47
C LEU A 100 -11.10 -23.54 3.35
N PHE A 101 -12.17 -22.99 3.91
CA PHE A 101 -13.16 -23.74 4.69
C PHE A 101 -13.76 -24.88 3.85
N GLU A 102 -14.19 -24.60 2.62
CA GLU A 102 -14.75 -25.62 1.71
C GLU A 102 -13.72 -26.72 1.38
N SER A 103 -12.46 -26.34 1.16
CA SER A 103 -11.40 -27.30 0.82
C SER A 103 -11.04 -28.26 1.96
N HIS A 104 -11.24 -27.86 3.22
CA HIS A 104 -10.88 -28.61 4.42
C HIS A 104 -12.08 -28.98 5.30
N ILE A 105 -13.31 -28.83 4.81
CA ILE A 105 -14.54 -28.91 5.62
C ILE A 105 -14.67 -30.22 6.41
N ILE A 106 -14.29 -31.34 5.80
CA ILE A 106 -14.35 -32.67 6.42
C ILE A 106 -13.37 -32.78 7.59
N ASP A 107 -12.17 -32.23 7.43
CA ASP A 107 -11.13 -32.24 8.45
C ASP A 107 -11.50 -31.31 9.61
N ILE A 108 -12.06 -30.13 9.28
CA ILE A 108 -12.54 -29.15 10.26
C ILE A 108 -13.67 -29.75 11.11
N LEU A 109 -14.62 -30.47 10.49
CA LEU A 109 -15.71 -31.17 11.19
C LEU A 109 -15.20 -32.31 12.08
N GLN A 110 -14.03 -32.88 11.77
CA GLN A 110 -13.33 -33.85 12.62
C GLN A 110 -12.48 -33.19 13.72
N GLY A 111 -12.48 -31.85 13.78
CA GLY A 111 -11.75 -31.07 14.79
C GLY A 111 -10.30 -30.75 14.43
N LEU A 112 -9.86 -31.04 13.20
CA LEU A 112 -8.54 -30.67 12.72
C LEU A 112 -8.49 -29.18 12.37
N ARG A 113 -7.36 -28.53 12.69
CA ARG A 113 -7.10 -27.11 12.43
C ARG A 113 -5.79 -26.97 11.67
N TYR A 114 -5.85 -26.27 10.55
CA TYR A 114 -4.76 -25.94 9.64
C TYR A 114 -4.07 -24.61 9.99
N GLY A 115 -4.71 -23.76 10.81
CA GLY A 115 -4.17 -22.47 11.24
C GLY A 115 -4.23 -21.39 10.16
N ASP A 116 -5.09 -21.56 9.15
CA ASP A 116 -5.33 -20.61 8.07
C ASP A 116 -6.70 -19.91 8.21
N LEU A 117 -7.14 -19.19 7.18
CA LEU A 117 -8.43 -18.49 7.20
C LEU A 117 -9.64 -19.43 7.11
N GLY A 118 -9.47 -20.70 6.76
CA GLY A 118 -10.55 -21.69 6.76
C GLY A 118 -10.99 -22.09 8.17
N ASP A 119 -10.14 -21.86 9.17
CA ASP A 119 -10.39 -22.22 10.57
C ASP A 119 -11.09 -21.14 11.40
N LEU A 120 -11.45 -20.01 10.79
CA LEU A 120 -12.06 -18.90 11.51
C LEU A 120 -13.32 -19.34 12.25
N SER A 121 -13.32 -19.13 13.57
CA SER A 121 -14.49 -19.39 14.40
C SER A 121 -15.64 -18.41 14.11
N PRO A 122 -16.88 -18.76 14.45
CA PRO A 122 -18.01 -17.83 14.33
C PRO A 122 -17.78 -16.49 15.03
N ASP A 123 -17.15 -16.49 16.20
CA ASP A 123 -16.85 -15.26 16.94
C ASP A 123 -15.80 -14.40 16.21
N GLN A 124 -14.79 -15.03 15.59
CA GLN A 124 -13.81 -14.31 14.77
C GLN A 124 -14.45 -13.73 13.51
N LEU A 125 -15.35 -14.46 12.84
CA LEU A 125 -16.09 -13.95 11.68
C LEU A 125 -17.04 -12.81 12.08
N ALA A 126 -17.71 -12.91 13.23
CA ALA A 126 -18.54 -11.83 13.76
C ALA A 126 -17.72 -10.56 14.01
N ARG A 127 -16.51 -10.71 14.58
CA ARG A 127 -15.58 -9.60 14.78
C ARG A 127 -15.10 -8.98 13.46
N VAL A 128 -14.83 -9.79 12.44
CA VAL A 128 -14.49 -9.30 11.09
C VAL A 128 -15.66 -8.51 10.49
N SER A 129 -16.90 -8.97 10.69
CA SER A 129 -18.09 -8.26 10.23
C SER A 129 -18.30 -6.92 10.94
N GLU A 130 -18.07 -6.86 12.26
CA GLU A 130 -18.13 -5.62 13.03
C GLU A 130 -17.12 -4.59 12.47
N LEU A 131 -15.87 -5.02 12.29
CA LEU A 131 -14.80 -4.18 11.74
C LEU A 131 -15.08 -3.74 10.29
N GLN A 132 -15.73 -4.59 9.48
CA GLN A 132 -16.16 -4.21 8.14
C GLN A 132 -17.22 -3.09 8.20
N CYS A 133 -18.18 -3.18 9.11
CA CYS A 133 -19.20 -2.14 9.28
C CYS A 133 -18.56 -0.80 9.67
N GLU A 134 -17.62 -0.80 10.61
CA GLU A 134 -16.85 0.38 10.98
C GLU A 134 -16.09 0.95 9.77
N ALA A 135 -15.39 0.10 9.02
CA ALA A 135 -14.65 0.53 7.82
C ALA A 135 -15.56 1.16 6.76
N VAL A 136 -16.75 0.60 6.53
CA VAL A 136 -17.74 1.17 5.59
C VAL A 136 -18.23 2.53 6.07
N GLN A 137 -18.48 2.70 7.37
CA GLN A 137 -18.91 3.98 7.94
C GLN A 137 -17.83 5.06 7.74
N GLU A 138 -16.59 4.76 8.09
CA GLU A 138 -15.46 5.68 7.92
C GLU A 138 -15.21 6.00 6.44
N GLU A 139 -15.25 5.00 5.55
CA GLU A 139 -15.09 5.22 4.11
C GLU A 139 -16.17 6.13 3.53
N ASN A 140 -17.42 5.97 3.96
CA ASN A 140 -18.53 6.82 3.52
C ASN A 140 -18.37 8.23 4.06
N ALA A 141 -18.04 8.39 5.35
CA ALA A 141 -17.82 9.71 5.95
C ALA A 141 -16.76 10.51 5.19
N ILE A 142 -15.61 9.90 4.86
CA ILE A 142 -14.57 10.61 4.13
C ILE A 142 -14.98 10.84 2.66
N THR A 143 -15.77 9.95 2.05
CA THR A 143 -16.32 10.15 0.69
C THR A 143 -17.29 11.33 0.66
N ASP A 144 -18.14 11.46 1.67
CA ASP A 144 -19.10 12.55 1.80
C ASP A 144 -18.39 13.88 2.04
N GLU A 145 -17.41 13.92 2.96
CA GLU A 145 -16.56 15.10 3.15
C GLU A 145 -15.89 15.53 1.84
N LEU A 146 -15.26 14.59 1.13
CA LEU A 146 -14.60 14.89 -0.15
C LEU A 146 -15.59 15.44 -1.19
N SER A 147 -16.80 14.88 -1.26
CA SER A 147 -17.86 15.33 -2.15
C SER A 147 -18.28 16.76 -1.82
N ASP A 148 -18.41 17.07 -0.53
CA ASP A 148 -18.68 18.41 -0.02
C ASP A 148 -17.59 19.42 -0.38
N TRP A 149 -16.32 19.05 -0.23
CA TRP A 149 -15.18 19.88 -0.62
C TRP A 149 -15.19 20.18 -2.13
N GLN A 150 -15.50 19.19 -2.95
CA GLN A 150 -15.59 19.34 -4.41
C GLN A 150 -16.79 20.20 -4.83
N ALA A 151 -17.93 20.05 -4.15
CA ALA A 151 -19.14 20.83 -4.41
C ALA A 151 -19.00 22.31 -4.05
N ARG A 152 -18.20 22.65 -3.04
CA ARG A 152 -17.95 24.04 -2.62
C ARG A 152 -17.14 24.87 -3.62
N GLY A 153 -16.54 24.24 -4.64
CA GLY A 153 -15.73 24.93 -5.66
C GLY A 153 -14.47 25.61 -5.09
N PRO A 154 -13.54 26.08 -5.94
CA PRO A 154 -12.37 26.81 -5.45
C PRO A 154 -12.82 28.13 -4.81
N HIS A 155 -12.42 28.34 -3.55
CA HIS A 155 -12.55 29.65 -2.91
C HIS A 155 -11.81 30.70 -3.76
N PRO A 156 -12.42 31.88 -4.07
CA PRO A 156 -11.65 32.97 -4.63
C PRO A 156 -10.54 33.32 -3.64
N SER A 157 -9.30 33.32 -4.14
CA SER A 157 -8.12 33.72 -3.39
C SER A 157 -8.34 35.11 -2.79
N PRO A 158 -8.03 35.34 -1.49
CA PRO A 158 -8.07 36.68 -0.89
C PRO A 158 -6.98 37.61 -1.41
N PHE A 159 -6.22 37.18 -2.43
CA PHE A 159 -5.19 37.93 -3.14
C PHE A 159 -5.53 38.02 -4.63
N SER A 160 -6.69 38.61 -4.93
CA SER A 160 -7.07 39.07 -6.26
C SER A 160 -7.78 40.41 -6.14
#